data_AF-A0A1Y2T3W9-F1
#
_entry.id   AF-A0A1Y2T3W9-F1
#
_cell.length_a   1.000
_cell.length_b   1.000
_cell.length_c   1.000
_cell.angle_alpha   90.00
_cell.angle_beta   90.00
_cell.angle_gamma   90.00
#
_symmetry.space_group_name_H-M   'P 1'
#
loop_
_entity.id
_entity.type
_entity.pdbx_description
1 polymer ?
#
loop_
_entity_poly.entity_id
_entity_poly.type
_entity_poly.pdbx_seq_one_letter_code
_entity_poly.pdbx_strand_id
1 'polypeptide(L)'
;MVPADYYAALAPVAPPEPTVIVVDKGLNVLWYYEDGELVQTARVSTGRHVAGPAPSPDNWTENLLTPTGRFTVTLMVPGMPYYKEGIDALDPANPLGTRWIGFTVFEGDGGSLWAIHGTNAPEALGRWNSEGSIVMSNGEVEQLYERVELGTPVIITNSLEGP
;
A
#
# COMPACT_ATOMS: atom_id res chain seq x y z
N MET A 1 17.09 8.80 -12.24
CA MET A 1 15.83 9.02 -11.50
C MET A 1 14.75 9.15 -12.56
N VAL A 2 13.69 8.35 -12.48
CA VAL A 2 12.53 8.51 -13.37
C VAL A 2 11.74 9.70 -12.83
N PRO A 3 11.40 10.70 -13.65
CA PRO A 3 10.69 11.87 -13.15
C PRO A 3 9.23 11.52 -12.78
N ALA A 4 8.65 12.28 -11.85
CA ALA A 4 7.33 11.98 -11.26
C ALA A 4 6.19 12.00 -12.30
N ASP A 5 6.36 12.77 -13.37
CA ASP A 5 5.46 12.85 -14.52
C ASP A 5 5.32 11.52 -15.28
N TYR A 6 6.37 10.69 -15.31
CA TYR A 6 6.33 9.39 -15.98
C TYR A 6 5.30 8.45 -15.33
N TYR A 7 5.30 8.35 -14.01
CA TYR A 7 4.37 7.46 -13.31
C TYR A 7 2.95 8.00 -13.33
N ALA A 8 2.76 9.33 -13.32
CA ALA A 8 1.46 9.94 -13.53
C ALA A 8 0.92 9.64 -14.94
N ALA A 9 1.77 9.64 -15.97
CA ALA A 9 1.39 9.31 -17.35
C ALA A 9 0.99 7.84 -17.55
N LEU A 10 1.40 6.94 -16.64
CA LEU A 10 1.00 5.53 -16.64
C LEU A 10 -0.30 5.26 -15.88
N ALA A 11 -0.86 6.26 -15.20
CA ALA A 11 -2.08 6.12 -14.45
C ALA A 11 -3.26 5.76 -15.38
N PRO A 12 -4.19 4.88 -14.98
CA PRO A 12 -5.41 4.64 -15.73
C PRO A 12 -6.15 5.94 -16.06
N VAL A 13 -6.43 6.19 -17.34
CA VAL A 13 -7.12 7.42 -17.78
C VAL A 13 -8.52 7.52 -17.18
N ALA A 14 -9.21 6.39 -17.06
CA ALA A 14 -10.46 6.27 -16.33
C ALA A 14 -10.21 5.37 -15.12
N PRO A 15 -10.38 5.86 -13.88
CA PRO A 15 -10.25 5.02 -12.71
C PRO A 15 -11.43 4.04 -12.63
N PRO A 16 -11.22 2.87 -12.01
CA PRO A 16 -12.27 1.86 -11.85
C PRO A 16 -13.44 2.32 -10.97
N GLU A 17 -13.19 3.26 -10.05
CA GLU A 17 -14.20 3.91 -9.20
C GLU A 17 -13.82 5.41 -9.07
N PRO A 18 -14.76 6.34 -8.80
CA PRO A 18 -14.44 7.77 -8.71
C PRO A 18 -13.43 8.11 -7.62
N THR A 19 -13.56 7.48 -6.44
CA THR A 19 -12.64 7.64 -5.32
C THR A 19 -12.03 6.28 -5.00
N VAL A 20 -10.73 6.11 -5.29
CA VAL A 20 -10.07 4.79 -5.22
C VAL A 20 -8.55 4.93 -5.12
N ILE A 21 -7.96 4.02 -4.36
CA ILE A 21 -6.52 3.77 -4.40
C ILE A 21 -6.26 2.63 -5.39
N VAL A 22 -5.46 2.90 -6.41
CA VAL A 22 -5.00 1.89 -7.38
C VAL A 22 -3.52 1.66 -7.18
N VAL A 23 -3.12 0.41 -7.02
CA VAL A 23 -1.72 0.01 -6.88
C VAL A 23 -1.37 -0.96 -7.98
N ASP A 24 -0.33 -0.64 -8.75
CA ASP A 24 0.31 -1.59 -9.62
C ASP A 24 1.59 -2.10 -8.97
N LYS A 25 1.54 -3.33 -8.44
CA LYS A 25 2.69 -3.94 -7.77
C LYS A 25 3.79 -4.37 -8.74
N GLY A 26 3.49 -4.53 -10.02
CA GLY A 26 4.48 -4.81 -11.06
C GLY A 26 5.33 -3.57 -11.34
N LEU A 27 4.70 -2.40 -11.34
CA LEU A 27 5.40 -1.13 -11.52
C LEU A 27 5.88 -0.49 -10.20
N ASN A 28 5.39 -0.98 -9.05
CA ASN A 28 5.65 -0.42 -7.73
C ASN A 28 5.23 1.06 -7.66
N VAL A 29 3.99 1.32 -8.08
CA VAL A 29 3.37 2.65 -8.11
C VAL A 29 1.97 2.60 -7.50
N LEU A 30 1.60 3.68 -6.82
CA LEU A 30 0.26 3.94 -6.31
C LEU A 30 -0.29 5.19 -6.98
N TRP A 31 -1.57 5.14 -7.35
CA TRP A 31 -2.37 6.27 -7.79
C TRP A 31 -3.59 6.39 -6.87
N TYR A 32 -3.88 7.60 -6.42
CA TYR A 32 -5.12 7.90 -5.71
C TYR A 32 -5.97 8.83 -6.56
N TYR A 33 -7.21 8.43 -6.74
CA TYR A 33 -8.23 9.20 -7.41
C TYR A 33 -9.26 9.69 -6.41
N GLU A 34 -9.74 10.90 -6.62
CA GLU A 34 -10.81 11.56 -5.85
C GLU A 34 -11.75 12.20 -6.87
N ASP A 35 -13.05 11.90 -6.81
CA ASP A 35 -14.05 12.39 -7.76
C ASP A 35 -13.71 12.16 -9.25
N GLY A 36 -12.96 11.10 -9.53
CA GLY A 36 -12.50 10.71 -10.86
C GLY A 36 -11.22 11.41 -11.33
N GLU A 37 -10.67 12.34 -10.55
CA GLU A 37 -9.43 13.04 -10.85
C GLU A 37 -8.23 12.35 -10.20
N LEU A 38 -7.09 12.27 -10.90
CA LEU A 38 -5.85 11.77 -10.33
C LEU A 38 -5.26 12.83 -9.38
N VAL A 39 -5.36 12.57 -8.08
CA VAL A 39 -4.93 13.52 -7.03
C VAL A 39 -3.50 13.25 -6.56
N GLN A 40 -3.08 11.99 -6.51
CA GLN A 40 -1.75 11.63 -6.02
C GLN A 40 -1.16 10.47 -6.82
N THR A 41 0.14 10.58 -7.11
CA THR A 41 0.97 9.47 -7.59
C THR A 41 2.12 9.30 -6.62
N ALA A 42 2.42 8.05 -6.23
CA ALA A 42 3.54 7.76 -5.35
C ALA A 42 4.30 6.51 -5.81
N ARG A 43 5.62 6.54 -5.62
CA ARG A 43 6.44 5.33 -5.77
C ARG A 43 6.35 4.53 -4.49
N VAL A 44 6.03 3.24 -4.60
CA VAL A 44 5.82 2.36 -3.44
C VAL A 44 6.78 1.18 -3.45
N SER A 45 6.96 0.52 -2.31
CA SER A 45 7.44 -0.85 -2.28
C SER A 45 6.29 -1.80 -1.96
N THR A 46 6.33 -2.99 -2.52
CA THR A 46 5.35 -4.05 -2.26
C THR A 46 6.02 -5.32 -1.76
N GLY A 47 5.21 -6.30 -1.41
CA GLY A 47 5.64 -7.59 -0.90
C GLY A 47 6.59 -8.27 -1.86
N ARG A 48 7.47 -9.10 -1.29
CA ARG A 48 8.43 -9.87 -2.08
C ARG A 48 7.70 -10.58 -3.21
N HIS A 49 8.30 -10.57 -4.40
CA HIS A 49 7.73 -11.29 -5.54
C HIS A 49 7.92 -12.79 -5.30
N VAL A 50 6.83 -13.44 -4.89
CA VAL A 50 6.77 -14.89 -4.67
C VAL A 50 5.63 -15.42 -5.52
N ALA A 51 5.89 -16.42 -6.35
CA ALA A 51 4.83 -17.13 -7.04
C ALA A 51 4.00 -17.91 -6.01
N GLY A 52 2.68 -17.83 -6.08
CA GLY A 52 1.80 -18.53 -5.15
C GLY A 52 0.41 -17.89 -5.04
N PRO A 53 -0.53 -18.57 -4.34
CA PRO A 53 -1.84 -18.00 -4.08
C PRO A 53 -1.72 -16.77 -3.17
N ALA A 54 -2.75 -15.92 -3.20
CA ALA A 54 -2.90 -14.81 -2.25
C ALA A 54 -2.84 -15.32 -0.79
N PRO A 55 -2.39 -14.49 0.17
CA PRO A 55 -2.44 -14.83 1.58
C PRO A 55 -3.86 -15.18 2.04
N SER A 56 -3.96 -16.14 2.94
CA SER A 56 -5.18 -16.61 3.58
C SER A 56 -4.98 -16.75 5.09
N PRO A 57 -6.06 -16.98 5.88
CA PRO A 57 -5.94 -17.24 7.31
C PRO A 57 -4.94 -18.36 7.66
N ASP A 58 -4.76 -19.34 6.77
CA ASP A 58 -3.94 -20.52 7.01
C ASP A 58 -2.45 -20.33 6.69
N ASN A 59 -2.06 -19.29 5.94
CA ASN A 59 -0.69 -19.16 5.42
C ASN A 59 -0.07 -17.77 5.51
N TRP A 60 -0.77 -16.77 6.05
CA TRP A 60 -0.35 -15.38 5.96
C TRP A 60 0.99 -15.06 6.64
N THR A 61 1.40 -15.82 7.65
CA THR A 61 2.68 -15.59 8.36
C THR A 61 3.90 -15.91 7.49
N GLU A 62 3.75 -16.78 6.50
CA GLU A 62 4.81 -17.19 5.58
C GLU A 62 4.61 -16.62 4.17
N ASN A 63 3.40 -16.12 3.87
CA ASN A 63 3.03 -15.55 2.58
C ASN A 63 3.11 -14.01 2.60
N LEU A 64 4.31 -13.51 2.29
CA LEU A 64 4.64 -12.08 2.28
C LEU A 64 4.25 -11.36 0.97
N LEU A 65 3.35 -11.96 0.19
CA LEU A 65 2.89 -11.40 -1.07
C LEU A 65 1.93 -10.23 -0.81
N THR A 66 2.06 -9.13 -1.55
CA THR A 66 0.94 -8.19 -1.70
C THR A 66 -0.09 -8.81 -2.64
N PRO A 67 -1.29 -9.18 -2.16
CA PRO A 67 -2.29 -9.85 -3.01
C PRO A 67 -2.82 -8.91 -4.09
N THR A 68 -3.17 -9.45 -5.26
CA THR A 68 -3.95 -8.74 -6.26
C THR A 68 -5.44 -8.91 -5.98
N GLY A 69 -6.24 -7.92 -6.37
CA GLY A 69 -7.69 -7.93 -6.14
C GLY A 69 -8.24 -6.58 -5.73
N ARG A 70 -9.50 -6.59 -5.30
CA ARG A 70 -10.19 -5.42 -4.75
C ARG A 70 -10.37 -5.60 -3.25
N PHE A 71 -9.88 -4.65 -2.49
CA PHE A 71 -9.93 -4.58 -1.03
C PHE A 71 -10.60 -3.28 -0.59
N THR A 72 -10.74 -3.10 0.71
CA THR A 72 -11.37 -1.94 1.33
C THR A 72 -10.55 -1.49 2.52
N VAL A 73 -10.34 -0.17 2.64
CA VAL A 73 -9.73 0.43 3.84
C VAL A 73 -10.66 0.21 5.04
N THR A 74 -10.16 -0.44 6.08
CA THR A 74 -10.92 -0.85 7.27
C THR A 74 -10.32 -0.32 8.57
N LEU A 75 -9.09 0.19 8.54
CA LEU A 75 -8.41 0.75 9.70
C LEU A 75 -7.59 1.98 9.29
N MET A 76 -7.69 3.06 10.06
CA MET A 76 -6.84 4.24 9.90
C MET A 76 -6.32 4.68 11.26
N VAL A 77 -5.01 4.67 11.45
CA VAL A 77 -4.37 5.19 12.67
C VAL A 77 -3.13 6.04 12.36
N PRO A 78 -2.80 7.06 13.19
CA PRO A 78 -1.62 7.92 13.04
C PRO A 78 -0.25 7.22 13.24
N GLY A 79 -0.15 5.90 13.07
CA GLY A 79 1.04 5.10 13.32
C GLY A 79 0.66 3.77 14.00
N MET A 80 1.43 2.71 13.75
CA MET A 80 1.20 1.39 14.32
C MET A 80 2.46 0.92 15.07
N PRO A 81 2.35 0.40 16.30
CA PRO A 81 3.51 -0.16 16.99
C PRO A 81 4.15 -1.29 16.18
N TYR A 82 5.48 -1.29 16.11
CA TYR A 82 6.21 -2.39 15.50
C TYR A 82 6.50 -3.47 16.55
N TYR A 83 5.51 -4.34 16.75
CA TYR A 83 5.52 -5.35 17.83
C TYR A 83 6.70 -6.32 17.77
N LYS A 84 7.23 -6.62 16.57
CA LYS A 84 8.36 -7.56 16.40
C LYS A 84 9.61 -7.12 17.16
N GLU A 85 9.84 -5.80 17.23
CA GLU A 85 10.99 -5.22 17.92
C GLU A 85 10.57 -4.35 19.12
N GLY A 86 9.29 -4.31 19.46
CA GLY A 86 8.76 -3.54 20.58
C GLY A 86 8.94 -2.03 20.42
N ILE A 87 8.88 -1.52 19.19
CA ILE A 87 9.05 -0.09 18.89
C ILE A 87 7.68 0.59 18.88
N ASP A 88 7.58 1.73 19.57
CA ASP A 88 6.34 2.50 19.66
C ASP A 88 5.91 3.09 18.30
N ALA A 89 4.60 3.32 18.14
CA ALA A 89 3.97 3.68 16.87
C ALA A 89 4.56 4.91 16.15
N LEU A 90 5.02 5.91 16.91
CA LEU A 90 5.51 7.20 16.40
C LEU A 90 7.01 7.41 16.65
N ASP A 91 7.71 6.36 17.07
CA ASP A 91 9.16 6.42 17.19
C ASP A 91 9.78 6.61 15.79
N PRO A 92 10.72 7.55 15.59
CA PRO A 92 11.42 7.71 14.31
C PRO A 92 12.15 6.44 13.81
N ALA A 93 12.50 5.52 14.70
CA ALA A 93 13.08 4.23 14.37
C ALA A 93 12.06 3.19 13.91
N ASN A 94 10.76 3.48 13.98
CA ASN A 94 9.71 2.55 13.58
C ASN A 94 9.69 2.36 12.05
N PRO A 95 9.88 1.13 11.53
CA PRO A 95 9.87 0.87 10.09
C PRO A 95 8.49 1.01 9.44
N LEU A 96 7.41 1.06 10.23
CA LEU A 96 6.03 1.29 9.76
C LEU A 96 5.74 2.77 9.50
N GLY A 97 6.63 3.67 9.93
CA GLY A 97 6.53 5.10 9.67
C GLY A 97 5.35 5.77 10.39
N THR A 98 4.86 6.86 9.82
CA THR A 98 4.00 7.82 10.54
C THR A 98 2.50 7.61 10.35
N ARG A 99 2.07 6.72 9.45
CA ARG A 99 0.64 6.46 9.18
C ARG A 99 0.41 5.00 8.84
N TRP A 100 -0.77 4.51 9.20
CA TRP A 100 -1.26 3.17 8.86
C TRP A 100 -2.65 3.27 8.27
N ILE A 101 -2.78 2.95 6.98
CA ILE A 101 -4.03 2.83 6.25
C ILE A 101 -4.25 1.33 5.98
N GLY A 102 -4.86 0.65 6.94
CA GLY A 102 -5.12 -0.77 6.93
C GLY A 102 -6.26 -1.15 5.99
N PHE A 103 -6.10 -2.24 5.25
CA PHE A 103 -7.14 -2.81 4.39
C PHE A 103 -7.25 -4.32 4.61
N THR A 104 -8.47 -4.83 4.48
CA THR A 104 -8.75 -6.24 4.75
C THR A 104 -8.48 -7.12 3.53
N VAL A 105 -7.58 -8.08 3.69
CA VAL A 105 -7.21 -9.10 2.68
C VAL A 105 -8.06 -10.36 2.83
N PHE A 106 -8.36 -10.77 4.05
CA PHE A 106 -9.28 -11.88 4.33
C PHE A 106 -10.11 -11.63 5.59
N GLU A 107 -11.23 -12.35 5.68
CA GLU A 107 -12.15 -12.24 6.81
C GLU A 107 -11.42 -12.44 8.15
N GLY A 108 -11.58 -11.49 9.05
CA GLY A 108 -11.01 -11.54 10.40
C GLY A 108 -9.70 -10.77 10.60
N ASP A 109 -9.04 -10.28 9.55
CA ASP A 109 -7.80 -9.50 9.72
C ASP A 109 -8.02 -8.04 10.19
N GLY A 110 -9.22 -7.49 9.99
CA GLY A 110 -9.61 -6.13 10.34
C GLY A 110 -8.70 -5.01 9.81
N GLY A 111 -7.86 -5.26 8.80
CA GLY A 111 -6.87 -4.30 8.31
C GLY A 111 -5.66 -4.09 9.24
N SER A 112 -5.44 -4.95 10.24
CA SER A 112 -4.27 -4.87 11.13
C SER A 112 -3.04 -5.61 10.61
N LEU A 113 -3.17 -6.38 9.53
CA LEU A 113 -2.10 -7.21 8.98
C LEU A 113 -1.49 -6.62 7.69
N TRP A 114 -2.31 -6.04 6.82
CA TRP A 114 -1.86 -5.33 5.62
C TRP A 114 -2.29 -3.87 5.64
N ALA A 115 -1.39 -3.01 5.17
CA ALA A 115 -1.66 -1.59 5.10
C ALA A 115 -0.89 -0.91 3.98
N ILE A 116 -1.33 0.31 3.68
CA ILE A 116 -0.48 1.35 3.10
C ILE A 116 0.12 2.12 4.28
N HIS A 117 1.44 2.12 4.43
CA HIS A 117 2.11 2.75 5.55
C HIS A 117 3.42 3.45 5.14
N GLY A 118 3.96 4.25 6.05
CA GLY A 118 5.20 4.99 5.84
C GLY A 118 6.45 4.14 6.01
N THR A 119 7.62 4.78 6.07
CA THR A 119 8.87 4.09 6.40
C THR A 119 9.91 5.06 6.94
N ASN A 120 10.81 4.54 7.78
CA ASN A 120 12.03 5.24 8.20
C ASN A 120 13.23 5.00 7.24
N ALA A 121 13.07 4.18 6.20
CA ALA A 121 14.11 3.84 5.23
C ALA A 121 13.66 4.17 3.78
N PRO A 122 13.43 5.46 3.44
CA PRO A 122 12.89 5.87 2.14
C PRO A 122 13.75 5.45 0.93
N GLU A 123 15.05 5.23 1.13
CA GLU A 123 15.97 4.72 0.10
C GLU A 123 15.66 3.27 -0.34
N ALA A 124 14.88 2.54 0.45
CA ALA A 124 14.45 1.17 0.15
C ALA A 124 13.17 1.10 -0.69
N LEU A 125 12.54 2.25 -1.01
CA LEU A 125 11.31 2.32 -1.81
C LEU A 125 11.50 1.92 -3.27
N GLY A 126 10.41 1.50 -3.91
CA GLY A 126 10.40 1.14 -5.33
C GLY A 126 10.88 -0.27 -5.63
N ARG A 127 10.78 -1.19 -4.66
CA ARG A 127 11.30 -2.56 -4.72
C ARG A 127 10.26 -3.56 -4.18
N TRP A 128 10.43 -4.84 -4.52
CA TRP A 128 9.66 -5.95 -3.94
C TRP A 128 10.33 -6.46 -2.66
N ASN A 129 10.28 -5.69 -1.58
CA ASN A 129 11.01 -5.99 -0.35
C ASN A 129 10.17 -5.93 0.93
N SER A 130 8.89 -5.56 0.85
CA SER A 130 8.03 -5.53 2.04
C SER A 130 7.59 -6.93 2.48
N GLU A 131 6.96 -7.01 3.65
CA GLU A 131 6.33 -8.22 4.19
C GLU A 131 4.86 -8.36 3.75
N GLY A 132 4.46 -7.73 2.64
CA GLY A 132 3.13 -7.82 2.03
C GLY A 132 2.39 -6.49 1.96
N SER A 133 2.70 -5.54 2.85
CA SER A 133 2.16 -4.19 2.85
C SER A 133 2.67 -3.33 1.68
N ILE A 134 1.98 -2.22 1.43
CA ILE A 134 2.37 -1.18 0.47
C ILE A 134 3.10 -0.10 1.26
N VAL A 135 4.39 0.09 0.95
CA VAL A 135 5.26 1.01 1.70
C VAL A 135 5.46 2.29 0.89
N MET A 136 5.24 3.44 1.52
CA MET A 136 5.39 4.78 0.97
C MET A 136 6.40 5.59 1.78
N SER A 137 6.85 6.73 1.25
CA SER A 137 7.55 7.72 2.10
C SER A 137 6.58 8.33 3.11
N ASN A 138 7.09 8.75 4.28
CA ASN A 138 6.24 9.34 5.33
C ASN A 138 5.43 10.55 4.82
N GLY A 139 6.08 11.46 4.07
CA GLY A 139 5.39 12.64 3.56
C GLY A 139 4.29 12.33 2.53
N GLU A 140 4.45 11.29 1.72
CA GLU A 140 3.43 10.88 0.75
C GLU A 140 2.26 10.14 1.42
N VAL A 141 2.54 9.25 2.39
CA VAL A 141 1.47 8.55 3.11
C VAL A 141 0.69 9.50 4.02
N GLU A 142 1.33 10.51 4.60
CA GLU A 142 0.65 11.56 5.35
C GLU A 142 -0.34 12.32 4.47
N GLN A 143 0.06 12.73 3.27
CA GLN A 143 -0.84 13.39 2.33
C GLN A 143 -2.02 12.50 1.91
N LEU A 144 -1.76 11.20 1.69
CA LEU A 144 -2.81 10.24 1.35
C LEU A 144 -3.79 10.03 2.52
N TYR A 145 -3.25 9.94 3.74
CA TYR A 145 -4.02 9.71 4.97
C TYR A 145 -5.02 10.82 5.26
N GLU A 146 -4.70 12.08 4.93
CA GLU A 146 -5.62 13.22 5.13
C GLU A 146 -6.81 13.22 4.13
N ARG A 147 -6.77 12.39 3.09
CA ARG A 147 -7.80 12.34 2.02
C ARG A 147 -8.61 11.06 2.01
N VAL A 148 -7.95 9.94 2.31
CA VAL A 148 -8.58 8.63 2.33
C VAL A 148 -9.52 8.50 3.53
N GLU A 149 -10.66 7.84 3.33
CA GLU A 149 -11.61 7.53 4.39
C GLU A 149 -11.76 6.01 4.56
N LEU A 150 -12.29 5.58 5.71
CA LEU A 150 -12.75 4.20 5.89
C LEU A 150 -13.78 3.85 4.82
N GLY A 151 -13.65 2.66 4.22
CA GLY A 151 -14.47 2.25 3.08
C GLY A 151 -13.87 2.58 1.72
N THR A 152 -12.79 3.38 1.65
CA THR A 152 -12.11 3.67 0.38
C THR A 152 -11.65 2.35 -0.28
N PRO A 153 -11.99 2.11 -1.56
CA PRO A 153 -11.53 0.94 -2.28
C PRO A 153 -10.01 0.96 -2.49
N VAL A 154 -9.38 -0.20 -2.37
CA VAL A 154 -7.97 -0.42 -2.73
C VAL A 154 -7.92 -1.51 -3.79
N ILE A 155 -7.51 -1.16 -5.01
CA ILE A 155 -7.40 -2.11 -6.13
C ILE A 155 -5.93 -2.36 -6.41
N ILE A 156 -5.51 -3.61 -6.29
CA ILE A 156 -4.13 -4.02 -6.49
C ILE A 156 -4.05 -4.90 -7.74
N THR A 157 -3.22 -4.48 -8.70
CA THR A 157 -3.00 -5.16 -9.98
C THR A 157 -1.52 -5.47 -10.18
N ASN A 158 -1.21 -6.31 -11.16
CA ASN A 158 0.16 -6.59 -11.59
C ASN A 158 0.26 -6.53 -13.11
N SER A 159 0.67 -5.38 -13.67
CA SER A 159 0.76 -5.23 -15.13
C SER A 159 1.90 -6.02 -15.77
N LEU A 160 2.90 -6.48 -14.99
CA LEU A 160 4.04 -7.24 -15.51
C LEU A 160 3.73 -8.72 -15.77
N GLU A 161 2.66 -9.26 -15.20
CA GLU A 161 2.29 -10.67 -15.37
C GLU A 161 1.27 -10.90 -16.51
N GLY A 162 0.85 -9.84 -17.22
CA GLY A 162 -0.18 -9.95 -18.25
C GLY A 162 -1.57 -10.30 -17.68
N PRO A 163 -2.62 -10.33 -18.53
CA PRO A 163 -3.94 -10.81 -18.13
C PRO A 163 -3.97 -12.33 -17.87
#